data_AF-A0A9D2UU88-F1
#
_entry.id   AF-A0A9D2UU88-F1
#
_cell.length_a   1.000
_cell.length_b   1.000
_cell.length_c   1.000
_cell.angle_alpha   90.00
_cell.angle_beta   90.00
_cell.angle_gamma   90.00
#
_symmetry.space_group_name_H-M   'P 1'
#
loop_
_entity.id
_entity.type
_entity.pdbx_description
1 polymer ?
#
loop_
_entity_poly.entity_id
_entity_poly.type
_entity_poly.pdbx_seq_one_letter_code
_entity_poly.pdbx_strand_id
1 'polypeptide(L)' 'LSWVVMFTQSRSPYIEVVQELAEPILAPFRRIMPNMGMIDLSPIMAILALIIIEMIMNQVAIVLLTGL' A
#
# COMPACT_ATOMS: atom_id res chain seq x y z
N LEU A 1 14.10 4.32 -1.01
CA LEU A 1 14.29 3.18 -0.09
C LEU A 1 13.09 3.13 0.82
N SER A 2 12.32 2.04 0.79
CA SER A 2 11.20 1.87 1.72
C SER A 2 11.71 1.81 3.16
N TRP A 3 10.99 2.44 4.10
CA TRP A 3 11.25 2.36 5.54
C TRP A 3 11.34 0.91 6.02
N VAL A 4 10.66 -0.03 5.35
CA VAL A 4 10.77 -1.47 5.62
C VAL A 4 12.22 -1.96 5.51
N VAL A 5 12.98 -1.57 4.49
CA VAL A 5 14.41 -1.95 4.38
C VAL A 5 15.27 -1.22 5.40
N MET A 6 14.93 0.03 5.72
CA MET A 6 15.66 0.81 6.72
C MET A 6 15.55 0.21 8.13
N PHE A 7 14.35 -0.23 8.53
CA PHE A 7 14.09 -0.78 9.86
C PHE A 7 14.39 -2.29 9.97
N THR A 8 14.30 -3.04 8.88
CA THR A 8 14.64 -4.47 8.90
C THR A 8 16.15 -4.73 8.81
N GLN A 9 16.96 -3.74 8.39
CA GLN A 9 18.40 -3.85 8.11
C GLN A 9 18.79 -5.06 7.24
N SER A 10 17.81 -5.66 6.55
CA SER A 10 17.96 -6.96 5.92
C SER A 10 18.08 -6.75 4.43
N ARG A 11 19.28 -6.99 3.89
CA ARG A 11 19.55 -7.04 2.44
C ARG A 11 19.24 -8.43 1.89
N SER A 12 18.12 -9.00 2.34
CA SER A 12 17.72 -10.33 1.89
C SER A 12 17.12 -10.23 0.48
N PRO A 13 17.47 -11.14 -0.46
CA PRO A 13 16.91 -11.13 -1.81
C PRO A 13 15.38 -11.27 -1.80
N TYR A 14 14.79 -11.87 -0.77
CA TYR A 14 13.33 -11.94 -0.63
C TYR A 14 12.68 -10.57 -0.46
N ILE A 15 13.35 -9.61 0.17
CA ILE A 15 12.81 -8.28 0.39
C ILE A 15 12.82 -7.48 -0.92
N GLU A 16 13.83 -7.66 -1.77
CA GLU A 16 13.89 -7.04 -3.09
C GLU A 16 12.75 -7.55 -3.98
N VAL A 17 12.51 -8.86 -4.00
CA VAL A 17 11.37 -9.45 -4.73
C VAL A 17 10.04 -8.89 -4.24
N VAL A 18 9.83 -8.78 -2.93
CA VAL A 18 8.59 -8.19 -2.38
C VAL A 18 8.44 -6.72 -2.78
N GLN A 19 9.53 -5.96 -2.84
CA GLN A 19 9.50 -4.56 -3.28
C GLN A 19 9.12 -4.43 -4.75
N GLU A 20 9.70 -5.25 -5.63
CA GLU A 20 9.35 -5.25 -7.06
C GLU A 20 7.88 -5.62 -7.27
N LEU A 21 7.37 -6.59 -6.52
CA LEU A 21 5.94 -6.97 -6.57
C LEU A 21 5.02 -5.87 -6.04
N ALA A 22 5.46 -5.12 -5.02
CA ALA A 22 4.69 -4.01 -4.47
C ALA A 22 4.75 -2.75 -5.33
N GLU A 23 5.77 -2.60 -6.19
CA GLU A 23 6.03 -1.39 -6.96
C GLU A 23 4.84 -0.90 -7.80
N PRO A 24 4.08 -1.75 -8.53
CA PRO A 24 2.91 -1.30 -9.27
C PRO A 24 1.82 -0.68 -8.40
N ILE A 25 1.71 -1.15 -7.15
CA ILE A 25 0.75 -0.64 -6.17
C ILE A 25 1.28 0.65 -5.56
N LEU A 26 2.57 0.72 -5.22
CA LEU A 26 3.18 1.87 -4.53
C LEU A 26 3.46 3.07 -5.47
N ALA A 27 3.77 2.83 -6.74
CA ALA A 27 4.17 3.85 -7.71
C ALA A 27 3.12 4.97 -7.91
N PRO A 28 1.80 4.68 -8.03
CA PRO A 28 0.78 5.72 -8.07
C PRO A 28 0.78 6.61 -6.82
N PHE A 29 0.91 6.03 -5.62
CA PHE A 29 0.93 6.81 -4.38
C PHE A 29 2.17 7.69 -4.27
N ARG A 30 3.33 7.22 -4.75
CA ARG A 30 4.55 8.05 -4.82
C ARG A 30 4.41 9.26 -5.75
N ARG A 31 3.60 9.18 -6.81
CA ARG A 31 3.34 10.31 -7.72
C ARG A 31 2.44 11.38 -7.11
N ILE A 32 1.56 10.99 -6.18
CA ILE A 32 0.57 11.88 -5.56
C ILE A 32 1.14 12.55 -4.32
N MET A 33 1.99 11.86 -3.57
CA MET A 33 2.58 12.40 -2.35
C MET A 33 3.64 13.47 -2.66
N PRO A 34 3.74 14.52 -1.82
CA PRO A 34 4.86 15.46 -1.91
C PRO A 34 6.19 14.75 -1.63
N ASN A 35 7.30 15.36 -2.06
CA ASN A 35 8.64 14.82 -1.79
C ASN A 35 8.92 14.80 -0.27
N MET A 36 8.77 13.63 0.35
CA MET A 36 9.00 13.39 1.79
C MET A 36 10.48 13.16 2.15
N GLY A 37 11.41 13.51 1.27
CA GLY A 37 12.84 13.28 1.47
C GLY A 37 13.18 11.78 1.52
N MET A 38 13.66 11.29 2.67
CA MET A 38 14.17 9.92 2.83
C MET A 38 13.10 8.89 3.24
N ILE A 39 11.91 9.33 3.63
CA ILE A 39 10.85 8.46 4.15
C ILE A 39 9.81 8.22 3.07
N ASP A 40 9.67 6.96 2.64
CA ASP A 40 8.62 6.55 1.72
C ASP A 40 7.33 6.21 2.50
N LEU A 41 6.36 7.13 2.46
CA LEU A 41 5.03 6.92 3.07
C LEU A 41 4.05 6.17 2.16
N SER A 42 4.46 5.79 0.94
CA SER A 42 3.58 5.13 -0.03
C SER A 42 3.02 3.81 0.47
N PRO A 43 3.75 2.99 1.28
CA PRO A 43 3.17 1.77 1.82
C PRO A 43 2.00 2.03 2.77
N ILE A 44 2.10 3.07 3.61
CA ILE A 44 1.04 3.43 4.56
C ILE A 44 -0.19 3.92 3.80
N MET A 45 0.00 4.77 2.80
CA MET A 45 -1.09 5.27 1.95
C MET A 45 -1.76 4.15 1.17
N ALA A 46 -0.99 3.20 0.62
CA ALA A 46 -1.53 2.05 -0.08
C ALA A 46 -2.39 1.18 0.84
N ILE A 47 -1.93 0.89 2.07
CA ILE A 47 -2.70 0.12 3.06
C ILE A 47 -3.99 0.85 3.43
N LEU A 48 -3.93 2.16 3.69
CA LEU A 48 -5.11 2.97 4.00
C LEU A 48 -6.14 2.93 2.85
N ALA A 49 -5.68 3.07 1.61
CA ALA A 49 -6.56 2.97 0.45
C ALA A 49 -7.22 1.59 0.34
N LEU A 50 -6.46 0.51 0.57
CA LEU A 50 -7.00 -0.85 0.58
C LEU A 50 -8.06 -1.05 1.67
N ILE A 51 -7.84 -0.54 2.88
CA ILE A 51 -8.82 -0.61 3.98
C ILE A 51 -10.11 0.14 3.60
N ILE A 52 -9.99 1.33 3.01
CA ILE A 52 -11.17 2.10 2.58
C ILE A 52 -11.93 1.34 1.48
N ILE A 53 -11.21 0.77 0.51
CA ILE A 53 -11.81 -0.04 -0.56
C ILE A 53 -12.52 -1.25 0.04
N GLU A 54 -11.90 -1.97 0.97
CA GLU A 54 -12.51 -3.11 1.67
C GLU A 54 -13.80 -2.71 2.39
N MET A 55 -13.79 -1.60 3.14
CA MET A 55 -14.96 -1.09 3.82
C MET A 55 -16.10 -0.79 2.83
N ILE A 56 -15.81 -0.10 1.73
CA ILE A 56 -16.81 0.23 0.70
C ILE A 56 -17.34 -1.05 0.05
N MET A 57 -16.46 -1.97 -0.34
CA MET A 57 -16.84 -3.25 -0.96
C MET A 57 -17.71 -4.09 -0.04
N ASN A 58 -17.41 -4.14 1.26
CA ASN A 58 -18.25 -4.84 2.23
C ASN A 58 -19.63 -4.21 2.33
N GLN A 59 -19.73 -2.87 2.36
CA GLN A 59 -21.04 -2.20 2.39
C GLN A 59 -21.83 -2.44 1.10
N VAL A 60 -21.18 -2.34 -0.06
CA VAL A 60 -21.79 -2.64 -1.35
C VAL A 60 -22.29 -4.08 -1.39
N ALA A 61 -21.48 -5.04 -0.94
CA ALA A 61 -21.87 -6.44 -0.88
C ALA A 61 -23.09 -6.65 0.02
N ILE A 62 -23.14 -6.01 1.20
CA ILE A 62 -24.29 -6.08 2.10
C ILE A 62 -25.56 -5.55 1.42
N VAL A 63 -25.50 -4.39 0.79
CA VAL A 63 -26.64 -3.79 0.07
C VAL A 63 -27.15 -4.74 -1.01
N LEU A 64 -26.25 -5.25 -1.86
CA LEU A 64 -26.60 -6.18 -2.93
C LEU A 64 -27.21 -7.51 -2.42
N LEU A 65 -26.70 -8.04 -1.30
CA LEU A 65 -27.16 -9.32 -0.75
C LEU A 65 -28.45 -9.20 0.06
N THR A 66 -28.69 -8.04 0.69
CA THR A 66 -29.87 -7.81 1.53
C THR A 66 -31.05 -7.18 0.77
N GLY A 67 -30.81 -6.69 -0.45
CA GLY A 67 -31.85 -6.11 -1.31
C GLY A 67 -32.33 -4.73 -0.87
N LEU A 68 -31.54 -4.04 -0.04
CA LEU A 68 -31.67 -2.61 0.23
C LEU A 68 -31.12 -1.78 -0.94
#